data_AF-A0A7J2IVE1-F1
#
_entry.id   AF-A0A7J2IVE1-F1
#
_cell.length_a   1.000
_cell.length_b   1.000
_cell.length_c   1.000
_cell.angle_alpha   90.00
_cell.angle_beta   90.00
_cell.angle_gamma   90.00
#
_symmetry.space_group_name_H-M   'P 1'
#
loop_
_entity.id
_entity.type
_entity.pdbx_description
1 polymer ?
#
loop_
_entity_poly.entity_id
_entity_poly.type
_entity_poly.pdbx_seq_one_letter_code
_entity_poly.pdbx_strand_id
1 'polypeptide(L)' 'LSLAALRLARALLRPGGRAFVKASQGNSLPRLLSAFKRAFRTARCFKPKASRPESPEIYIVALGLRKG' A
#
# COMPACT_ATOMS: atom_id res chain seq x y z
N LEU A 1 11.55 5.10 0.82
CA LEU A 1 10.34 5.81 0.34
C LEU A 1 9.03 5.16 0.81
N SER A 2 8.82 3.86 0.62
CA SER A 2 7.48 3.25 0.82
C SER A 2 6.99 3.16 2.29
N LEU A 3 7.89 3.06 3.28
CA LEU A 3 7.50 3.12 4.70
C LEU A 3 7.04 4.52 5.14
N ALA A 4 7.57 5.57 4.51
CA ALA A 4 7.12 6.94 4.76
C ALA A 4 5.67 7.12 4.30
N ALA A 5 5.26 6.48 3.20
CA ALA A 5 3.88 6.51 2.74
C ALA A 5 2.90 5.94 3.78
N LEU A 6 3.26 4.87 4.49
CA LEU A 6 2.42 4.34 5.57
C LEU A 6 2.35 5.30 6.77
N ARG A 7 3.46 5.96 7.13
CA ARG A 7 3.48 6.97 8.21
C ARG A 7 2.58 8.15 7.87
N LEU A 8 2.70 8.68 6.65
CA LEU A 8 1.84 9.77 6.16
C LEU A 8 0.38 9.35 6.10
N ALA A 9 0.08 8.14 5.62
CA ALA A 9 -1.28 7.63 5.58
C ALA A 9 -1.91 7.55 6.98
N ARG A 10 -1.15 7.14 8.02
CA ARG A 10 -1.64 7.12 9.41
C ARG A 10 -1.85 8.52 10.00
N ALA A 11 -1.02 9.49 9.61
CA ALA A 11 -1.08 10.85 10.13
C ALA A 11 -2.16 11.70 9.45
N LEU A 12 -2.39 11.48 8.15
CA LEU A 12 -3.22 12.37 7.32
C LEU A 12 -4.62 11.81 7.05
N LEU A 13 -4.79 10.48 7.03
CA LEU A 13 -6.09 9.91 6.71
C LEU A 13 -7.00 9.89 7.94
N ARG A 14 -8.25 10.28 7.71
CA ARG A 14 -9.34 10.07 8.67
C ARG A 14 -9.57 8.57 8.90
N PRO A 15 -10.16 8.17 10.04
CA PRO A 15 -10.65 6.81 10.25
C PRO A 15 -11.49 6.33 9.07
N GLY A 16 -11.24 5.11 8.59
CA GLY A 16 -11.89 4.57 7.39
C GLY A 16 -11.29 5.05 6.05
N GLY A 17 -10.26 5.90 6.08
CA GLY A 17 -9.57 6.41 4.90
C GLY A 17 -8.88 5.33 4.06
N ARG A 18 -8.46 5.72 2.86
CA ARG A 18 -7.91 4.82 1.83
C ARG A 18 -6.54 5.33 1.37
N ALA A 19 -5.65 4.41 1.02
CA ALA A 19 -4.34 4.74 0.48
C ALA A 19 -4.07 3.93 -0.80
N PHE A 20 -3.43 4.58 -1.77
CA PHE A 20 -2.92 3.96 -2.98
C PHE A 20 -1.44 4.29 -3.11
N VAL A 21 -0.58 3.26 -3.06
CA VAL A 21 0.87 3.45 -2.96
C VAL A 21 1.58 2.66 -4.04
N LYS A 22 2.35 3.34 -4.87
CA LYS A 22 3.27 2.72 -5.82
C LYS A 22 4.46 2.09 -5.09
N ALA A 23 4.76 0.85 -5.43
CA ALA A 23 5.86 0.07 -4.90
C ALA A 23 6.56 -0.68 -6.05
N SER A 24 7.73 -1.24 -5.75
CA SER A 24 8.47 -2.10 -6.68
C SER A 24 8.34 -3.55 -6.25
N GLN A 25 8.28 -4.46 -7.21
CA GLN A 25 8.14 -5.90 -7.02
C GLN A 25 9.44 -6.58 -6.54
N GLY A 26 10.02 -6.06 -5.46
CA GLY A 26 11.26 -6.57 -4.84
C GLY A 26 11.05 -7.09 -3.41
N ASN A 27 12.15 -7.50 -2.77
CA ASN A 27 12.14 -8.19 -1.48
C ASN A 27 11.50 -7.41 -0.32
N SER A 28 11.35 -6.09 -0.44
CA SER A 28 10.75 -5.23 0.58
C SER A 28 9.22 -5.15 0.50
N LEU A 29 8.62 -5.57 -0.61
CA LEU A 29 7.17 -5.51 -0.85
C LEU A 29 6.36 -6.34 0.17
N PRO A 30 6.72 -7.60 0.50
CA PRO A 30 5.95 -8.39 1.46
C PRO A 30 5.89 -7.73 2.84
N ARG A 31 7.02 -7.18 3.30
CA ARG A 31 7.11 -6.45 4.59
C ARG A 31 6.23 -5.20 4.58
N LEU A 32 6.26 -4.44 3.47
CA LEU A 32 5.44 -3.26 3.30
C LEU A 32 3.94 -3.62 3.29
N LEU A 33 3.54 -4.60 2.49
CA LEU A 33 2.15 -5.08 2.42
C LEU A 33 1.65 -5.55 3.80
N SER A 34 2.47 -6.29 4.55
CA SER A 34 2.13 -6.71 5.91
C SER A 34 1.90 -5.52 6.85
N ALA A 35 2.71 -4.46 6.73
CA ALA A 35 2.50 -3.24 7.49
C ALA A 35 1.17 -2.55 7.12
N PHE A 36 0.81 -2.48 5.84
CA PHE A 36 -0.48 -1.96 5.40
C PHE A 36 -1.66 -2.84 5.85
N LYS A 37 -1.55 -4.17 5.80
CA LYS A 37 -2.59 -5.10 6.28
C LYS A 37 -2.88 -4.97 7.78
N ARG A 38 -1.88 -4.55 8.57
CA ARG A 38 -2.07 -4.27 10.00
C ARG A 38 -2.78 -2.95 10.26
N ALA A 39 -2.51 -1.93 9.44
CA ALA A 39 -3.07 -0.58 9.61
C ALA A 39 -4.46 -0.40 8.98
N PHE A 40 -4.78 -1.14 7.93
CA PHE A 40 -6.04 -1.02 7.17
C PHE A 40 -6.91 -2.26 7.35
N ARG A 41 -8.22 -2.15 7.10
CA ARG A 41 -9.14 -3.31 7.09
C ARG A 41 -8.77 -4.28 5.98
N THR A 42 -8.42 -3.75 4.81
CA THR A 42 -7.92 -4.56 3.69
C THR A 42 -6.72 -3.88 3.05
N ALA A 43 -5.73 -4.67 2.64
CA ALA A 43 -4.62 -4.21 1.82
C ALA A 43 -4.20 -5.31 0.86
N ARG A 44 -4.07 -4.97 -0.43
CA ARG A 44 -3.78 -5.91 -1.52
C ARG A 44 -2.83 -5.28 -2.53
N CYS A 45 -2.01 -6.13 -3.13
CA CYS A 45 -1.21 -5.72 -4.29
C CYS A 45 -2.08 -5.72 -5.55
N PHE A 46 -1.86 -4.74 -6.41
CA PHE A 46 -2.54 -4.56 -7.69
C PHE A 46 -1.49 -4.25 -8.76
N LYS A 47 -1.43 -5.09 -9.80
CA LYS A 47 -0.64 -4.82 -11.02
C LYS A 47 -1.63 -4.37 -12.10
N PRO A 48 -1.59 -3.10 -12.54
CA PRO A 48 -2.52 -2.62 -13.56
C PRO A 48 -2.30 -3.33 -14.89
N LYS A 49 -3.38 -3.66 -15.60
CA LYS A 49 -3.34 -4.28 -16.94
C LYS A 49 -2.59 -3.43 -17.98
N ALA A 50 -2.49 -2.12 -17.76
CA ALA A 50 -1.74 -1.18 -18.59
C ALA A 50 -0.22 -1.16 -18.31
N SER A 51 0.23 -1.86 -17.25
CA SER A 51 1.66 -2.01 -16.98
C SER A 51 2.24 -3.03 -17.95
N ARG A 52 3.34 -2.67 -18.65
CA ARG A 52 4.07 -3.60 -19.50
C ARG A 52 4.46 -4.84 -18.68
N PRO A 53 4.44 -6.06 -19.25
CA PRO A 53 4.76 -7.30 -18.52
C PRO A 53 6.08 -7.21 -17.75
N GLU A 54 7.05 -6.54 -18.36
CA GLU A 54 8.44 -6.36 -17.94
C GLU A 54 8.62 -5.27 -16.87
N SER A 55 7.58 -4.47 -16.59
CA SER A 55 7.67 -3.43 -15.57
C SER A 55 7.53 -4.03 -14.16
N PRO A 56 8.47 -3.71 -13.23
CA PRO A 56 8.43 -4.16 -11.85
C PRO A 56 7.44 -3.34 -10.99
N GLU A 57 6.59 -2.52 -11.60
CA GLU A 57 5.66 -1.66 -10.89
C GLU A 57 4.46 -2.44 -10.34
N ILE A 58 4.25 -2.29 -9.04
CA ILE A 58 3.11 -2.85 -8.33
C ILE A 58 2.54 -1.81 -7.37
N TYR A 59 1.23 -1.81 -7.20
CA TYR A 59 0.55 -0.87 -6.33
C TYR A 59 -0.01 -1.59 -5.10
N ILE A 60 0.02 -0.94 -3.95
CA ILE A 60 -0.71 -1.37 -2.77
C ILE A 60 -1.99 -0.53 -2.69
N VAL A 61 -3.13 -1.20 -2.77
CA VAL A 61 -4.44 -0.63 -2.50
C VAL A 61 -4.81 -0.99 -1.06
N ALA A 62 -4.98 0.01 -0.20
CA ALA A 62 -5.34 -0.19 1.19
C ALA A 62 -6.62 0.59 1.54
N LEU A 63 -7.59 -0.09 2.15
CA LEU A 63 -8.93 0.43 2.38
C LEU A 63 -9.31 0.33 3.85
N GLY A 64 -9.90 1.40 4.36
CA GLY A 64 -10.45 1.45 5.71
C GLY A 64 -9.34 1.51 6.75
N LEU A 65 -8.67 2.66 6.90
CA LEU A 65 -7.70 2.86 7.98
C LEU A 65 -8.36 2.55 9.31
N ARG A 66 -7.76 1.64 10.08
CA ARG A 66 -8.23 1.27 11.42
C ARG A 66 -8.02 2.46 12.35
N LYS A 67 -8.96 2.69 13.27
CA LYS A 67 -8.70 3.58 14.40
C LYS A 67 -7.57 2.95 15.21
N GLY A 68 -6.54 3.74 15.50
CA GLY A 68 -5.46 3.36 16.42
C GLY A 68 -5.99 3.22 17.83
#